data_AF-A0A4Q4YZ71-F1
#
_entry.id   AF-A0A4Q4YZ71-F1
#
_cell.length_a   1.000
_cell.length_b   1.000
_cell.length_c   1.000
_cell.angle_alpha   90.00
_cell.angle_beta   90.00
_cell.angle_gamma   90.00
#
_symmetry.space_group_name_H-M   'P 1'
#
loop_
_entity.id
_entity.type
_entity.pdbx_description
1 polymer ?
#
loop_
_entity_poly.entity_id
_entity_poly.type
_entity_poly.pdbx_seq_one_letter_code
_entity_poly.pdbx_strand_id
1 'polypeptide(L)'
;MWHSAKCSSSPTAIVTFVAVDVLSISLACSSFNFASVYCAFYQETAWLRFYLTLAGAWCVIGMVLPFTSIFERPDKAVFNVNCDWLPVSRTWVRTLYFCSMLATGTLIPMAHSTFLHGWAASVELYSHCVPVLVPPFVGVMIYATHFPESLFPRRYMLEIAWARFQQSAA
;
A
#
# COMPACT_ATOMS: atom_id res chain seq x y z
N MET A 1 -16.03 5.92 -1.46
CA MET A 1 -16.52 6.61 -2.68
C MET A 1 -16.17 5.85 -3.96
N TRP A 2 -14.91 5.44 -4.15
CA TRP A 2 -14.48 4.67 -5.34
C TRP A 2 -15.39 3.47 -5.67
N HIS A 3 -15.70 2.61 -4.68
CA HIS A 3 -16.53 1.42 -4.89
C HIS A 3 -17.91 1.71 -5.48
N SER A 4 -18.53 2.85 -5.14
CA SER A 4 -19.82 3.27 -5.70
C SER A 4 -19.68 3.82 -7.13
N ALA A 5 -18.54 4.45 -7.44
CA ALA A 5 -18.25 5.03 -8.76
C ALA A 5 -17.83 3.99 -9.81
N LYS A 6 -17.60 2.72 -9.42
CA LYS A 6 -17.24 1.63 -10.35
C LYS A 6 -18.28 1.39 -11.43
N CYS A 7 -19.56 1.68 -11.16
CA CYS A 7 -20.65 1.53 -12.12
C CYS A 7 -20.89 2.80 -12.96
N SER A 8 -20.02 3.81 -12.86
CA SER A 8 -20.13 5.02 -13.67
C SER A 8 -19.84 4.71 -15.14
N SER A 9 -20.58 5.32 -16.05
CA SER A 9 -20.39 5.16 -17.50
C SER A 9 -19.17 5.92 -18.05
N SER A 10 -18.55 6.80 -17.25
CA SER A 10 -17.39 7.58 -17.67
C SER A 10 -16.07 6.89 -17.30
N PRO A 11 -15.26 6.43 -18.27
CA PRO A 11 -13.98 5.76 -18.00
C PRO A 11 -12.97 6.69 -17.32
N THR A 12 -13.02 8.00 -17.62
CA THR A 12 -12.17 9.01 -16.97
C THR A 12 -12.49 9.12 -15.48
N ALA A 13 -13.78 9.16 -15.13
CA ALA A 13 -14.20 9.21 -13.73
C ALA A 13 -13.71 7.97 -12.96
N ILE A 14 -13.79 6.78 -13.57
CA ILE A 14 -13.33 5.53 -12.97
C ILE A 14 -11.84 5.62 -12.62
N VAL A 15 -10.98 6.03 -13.57
CA VAL A 15 -9.53 6.12 -13.34
C VAL A 15 -9.19 7.13 -12.24
N THR A 16 -9.84 8.30 -12.23
CA THR A 16 -9.61 9.32 -11.20
C THR A 16 -9.97 8.81 -9.81
N PHE A 17 -11.10 8.11 -9.64
CA PHE A 17 -11.48 7.59 -8.34
C PHE A 17 -10.56 6.45 -7.86
N VAL A 18 -9.99 5.64 -8.76
CA VAL A 18 -8.91 4.69 -8.38
C VAL A 18 -7.70 5.43 -7.86
N ALA A 19 -7.28 6.49 -8.54
CA ALA A 19 -6.10 7.26 -8.16
C ALA A 19 -6.28 7.89 -6.76
N VAL A 20 -7.48 8.43 -6.48
CA VAL A 20 -7.83 8.99 -5.17
C VAL A 20 -7.82 7.93 -4.06
N ASP A 21 -8.28 6.71 -4.35
CA ASP A 21 -8.24 5.59 -3.41
C ASP A 21 -6.80 5.22 -3.02
N VAL A 22 -5.91 5.07 -4.01
CA VAL A 22 -4.48 4.82 -3.79
C VAL A 22 -3.85 5.95 -2.99
N LEU A 23 -4.11 7.20 -3.38
CA LEU A 23 -3.57 8.39 -2.73
C LEU A 23 -4.01 8.48 -1.26
N SER A 24 -5.27 8.15 -0.98
CA SER A 24 -5.84 8.20 0.38
C SER A 24 -5.17 7.18 1.30
N ILE A 25 -4.88 5.97 0.79
CA ILE A 25 -4.13 4.95 1.54
C ILE A 25 -2.69 5.42 1.79
N SER A 26 -2.01 5.97 0.78
CA SER A 26 -0.66 6.52 0.93
C SER A 26 -0.61 7.60 2.03
N LEU A 27 -1.59 8.52 2.04
CA LEU A 27 -1.70 9.55 3.07
C LEU A 27 -1.89 8.97 4.48
N ALA A 28 -2.76 7.97 4.63
CA ALA A 28 -3.00 7.31 5.91
C ALA A 28 -1.76 6.54 6.41
N CYS A 29 -1.05 5.85 5.52
CA CYS A 29 0.22 5.20 5.88
C CYS A 29 1.30 6.22 6.25
N SER A 30 1.40 7.33 5.51
CA SER A 30 2.35 8.40 5.82
C SER A 30 2.08 9.06 7.17
N SER A 31 0.81 9.38 7.49
CA SER A 31 0.48 9.99 8.77
C SER A 31 0.85 9.09 9.95
N PHE A 32 0.60 7.78 9.81
CA PHE A 32 1.02 6.79 10.79
C PHE A 32 2.56 6.72 10.92
N ASN A 33 3.30 6.69 9.80
CA ASN A 33 4.77 6.69 9.81
C ASN A 33 5.33 7.97 10.48
N PHE A 34 4.73 9.13 10.25
CA PHE A 34 5.16 10.37 10.89
C PHE A 34 4.97 10.30 12.41
N ALA A 35 3.82 9.81 12.87
CA ALA A 35 3.55 9.65 14.30
C ALA A 35 4.49 8.63 14.96
N SER A 36 4.71 7.47 14.32
CA SER A 36 5.55 6.41 14.87
C SER A 36 7.02 6.85 14.98
N VAL A 37 7.56 7.46 13.92
CA VAL A 37 8.94 7.99 13.89
C VAL A 37 9.12 9.11 14.92
N TYR A 38 8.13 10.00 15.06
CA TYR A 38 8.19 11.09 16.03
C TYR A 38 8.26 10.57 17.47
N CYS A 39 7.43 9.59 17.82
CA CYS A 39 7.47 8.99 19.16
C CYS A 39 8.77 8.19 19.39
N ALA A 40 9.31 7.52 18.38
CA ALA A 40 10.49 6.67 18.51
C ALA A 40 11.82 7.43 18.62
N PHE A 41 11.94 8.60 17.96
CA PHE A 41 13.18 9.36 17.87
C PHE A 41 13.06 10.79 18.44
N TYR A 42 12.09 11.03 19.33
CA TYR A 42 11.86 12.37 19.90
C TYR A 42 13.12 12.99 20.52
N GLN A 43 13.97 12.17 21.13
CA GLN A 43 15.22 12.60 21.79
C GLN A 43 16.39 12.79 20.80
N GLU A 44 16.34 12.16 19.63
CA GLU A 44 17.45 12.07 18.67
C GLU A 44 17.14 12.85 17.39
N THR A 45 17.40 14.15 17.41
CA THR A 45 16.96 15.11 16.38
C THR A 45 17.50 14.81 14.98
N ALA A 46 18.69 14.22 14.87
CA ALA A 46 19.30 13.89 13.58
C ALA A 46 18.56 12.73 12.90
N TRP A 47 18.33 11.64 13.63
CA TRP A 47 17.62 10.46 13.14
C TRP A 47 16.15 10.75 12.88
N LEU A 48 15.51 11.54 13.75
CA LEU A 48 14.16 12.02 13.56
C LEU A 48 14.00 12.72 12.21
N ARG A 49 14.85 13.71 11.91
CA ARG A 49 14.79 14.46 10.64
C ARG A 49 14.99 13.55 9.44
N PHE A 50 15.95 12.62 9.51
CA PHE A 50 16.22 11.69 8.43
C PHE A 50 15.02 10.79 8.10
N TYR A 51 14.39 10.19 9.11
CA TYR A 51 13.24 9.31 8.88
C TYR A 51 11.98 10.09 8.50
N LEU A 52 11.77 11.29 9.04
CA LEU A 52 10.66 12.15 8.62
C LEU A 52 10.81 12.61 7.17
N THR A 53 12.01 12.98 6.71
CA THR A 53 12.22 13.34 5.30
C THR A 53 12.02 12.14 4.38
N LEU A 54 12.47 10.95 4.79
CA LEU A 54 12.23 9.71 4.06
C LEU A 54 10.72 9.39 3.94
N ALA A 55 9.99 9.47 5.06
CA ALA A 55 8.55 9.25 5.09
C ALA A 55 7.79 10.30 4.24
N GLY A 56 8.25 11.55 4.26
CA GLY A 56 7.74 12.62 3.40
C GLY A 56 8.01 12.37 1.92
N ALA A 57 9.20 11.90 1.56
CA ALA A 57 9.51 11.52 0.18
C ALA A 57 8.59 10.40 -0.31
N TRP A 58 8.39 9.34 0.49
CA TRP A 58 7.45 8.26 0.16
C TRP A 58 5.99 8.75 0.03
N CYS A 59 5.59 9.73 0.85
CA CYS A 59 4.27 10.37 0.76
C CYS A 59 4.09 11.05 -0.60
N VAL A 60 5.05 11.90 -1.00
CA VAL A 60 5.02 12.62 -2.27
C VAL A 60 5.02 11.64 -3.44
N ILE A 61 5.86 10.61 -3.38
CA ILE A 61 5.87 9.51 -4.37
C ILE A 61 4.47 8.90 -4.46
N GLY A 62 3.82 8.60 -3.32
CA GLY A 62 2.47 8.03 -3.25
C GLY A 62 1.35 8.93 -3.75
N MET A 63 1.54 10.24 -3.72
CA MET A 63 0.62 11.22 -4.29
C MET A 63 0.76 11.30 -5.81
N VAL A 64 1.98 11.17 -6.33
CA VAL A 64 2.26 11.34 -7.77
C VAL A 64 2.04 10.03 -8.54
N LEU A 65 2.50 8.89 -8.02
CA LEU A 65 2.46 7.60 -8.71
C LEU A 65 1.08 7.22 -9.26
N PRO A 66 -0.04 7.44 -8.56
CA PRO A 66 -1.37 7.08 -9.06
C PRO A 66 -1.78 7.82 -10.34
N PHE A 67 -1.17 8.99 -10.61
CA PHE A 67 -1.41 9.79 -11.80
C PHE A 67 -0.40 9.52 -12.93
N THR A 68 0.55 8.60 -12.71
CA THR A 68 1.54 8.20 -13.71
C THR A 68 1.15 6.90 -14.40
N SER A 69 1.69 6.68 -15.61
CA SER A 69 1.47 5.47 -16.40
C SER A 69 1.96 4.18 -15.73
N ILE A 70 2.73 4.26 -14.64
CA ILE A 70 3.21 3.12 -13.85
C ILE A 70 2.05 2.41 -13.13
N PHE A 71 0.99 3.14 -12.75
CA PHE A 71 -0.23 2.57 -12.16
C PHE A 71 -1.43 2.52 -13.11
N GLU A 72 -1.24 2.92 -14.37
CA GLU A 72 -2.27 2.87 -15.41
C GLU A 72 -2.36 1.45 -16.05
N ARG A 73 -3.33 1.23 -16.94
CA ARG A 73 -3.74 -0.09 -17.44
C ARG A 73 -2.56 -0.98 -17.92
N PRO A 74 -2.66 -2.33 -17.83
CA PRO A 74 -1.57 -3.27 -18.20
C PRO A 74 -1.04 -3.10 -19.63
N ASP A 75 -1.84 -2.53 -20.52
CA ASP A 75 -1.51 -2.14 -21.90
C ASP A 75 -0.52 -0.95 -22.03
N LYS A 76 -0.31 -0.16 -20.96
CA LYS A 76 0.61 1.01 -20.94
C LYS A 76 1.64 0.95 -19.81
N ALA A 77 1.71 -0.15 -19.07
CA ALA A 77 2.62 -0.31 -17.95
C ALA A 77 4.08 -0.31 -18.43
N VAL A 78 4.85 0.68 -17.97
CA VAL A 78 6.26 0.90 -18.37
C VAL A 78 7.17 -0.25 -17.92
N PHE A 79 6.83 -0.93 -16.82
CA PHE A 79 7.56 -2.09 -16.31
C PHE A 79 6.74 -3.36 -16.49
N ASN A 80 6.80 -3.95 -17.68
CA ASN A 80 6.36 -5.32 -17.90
C ASN A 80 7.52 -6.26 -17.59
N VAL A 81 7.73 -6.56 -16.31
CA VAL A 81 8.71 -7.57 -15.90
C VAL A 81 8.05 -8.94 -16.09
N ASN A 82 8.16 -9.48 -17.30
CA ASN A 82 7.77 -10.85 -17.64
C ASN A 82 8.76 -11.82 -16.97
N CYS A 83 8.56 -12.08 -15.69
CA CYS A 83 9.15 -13.26 -15.05
C CYS A 83 8.15 -14.40 -15.23
N ASP A 84 8.48 -15.43 -16.01
CA ASP A 84 7.64 -16.62 -16.21
C ASP A 84 7.23 -17.32 -14.90
N TRP A 85 7.92 -17.01 -13.79
CA TRP A 85 7.71 -17.56 -12.46
C TRP A 85 7.08 -16.59 -11.44
N LEU A 86 6.91 -15.30 -11.78
CA LEU A 86 6.30 -14.31 -10.90
C LEU A 86 5.45 -13.31 -11.71
N PRO A 87 4.12 -13.46 -11.78
CA PRO A 87 3.27 -12.53 -12.51
C PRO A 87 3.21 -11.20 -11.76
N VAL A 88 4.11 -10.26 -12.09
CA VAL A 88 4.10 -8.90 -11.54
C VAL A 88 2.93 -8.14 -12.17
N SER A 89 1.72 -8.42 -11.67
CA SER A 89 0.51 -7.70 -12.05
C SER A 89 0.52 -6.30 -11.42
N ARG A 90 -0.34 -5.40 -11.93
CA ARG A 90 -0.60 -4.07 -11.33
C ARG A 90 -0.85 -4.13 -9.83
N THR A 91 -1.49 -5.20 -9.36
CA THR A 91 -1.76 -5.50 -7.94
C THR A 91 -0.45 -5.62 -7.15
N TRP A 92 0.55 -6.32 -7.69
CA TRP A 92 1.86 -6.50 -7.06
C TRP A 92 2.67 -5.22 -6.98
N VAL A 93 2.63 -4.35 -8.00
CA VAL A 93 3.32 -3.05 -7.94
C VAL A 93 2.74 -2.19 -6.82
N ARG A 94 1.41 -2.18 -6.64
CA ARG A 94 0.75 -1.46 -5.53
C ARG A 94 1.18 -2.06 -4.18
N THR A 95 1.16 -3.39 -4.08
CA THR A 95 1.61 -4.14 -2.90
C THR A 95 3.05 -3.80 -2.52
N LEU A 96 3.99 -3.88 -3.47
CA LEU A 96 5.40 -3.60 -3.22
C LEU A 96 5.62 -2.15 -2.79
N TYR A 97 4.90 -1.20 -3.39
CA TYR A 97 4.95 0.21 -2.98
C TYR A 97 4.52 0.38 -1.52
N PHE A 98 3.33 -0.12 -1.14
CA PHE A 98 2.83 0.03 0.23
C PHE A 98 3.68 -0.73 1.26
N CYS A 99 4.15 -1.94 0.91
CA CYS A 99 5.08 -2.69 1.75
C CYS A 99 6.40 -1.93 1.94
N SER A 100 6.98 -1.35 0.88
CA SER A 100 8.23 -0.58 0.97
C SER A 100 8.04 0.67 1.83
N MET A 101 6.92 1.36 1.67
CA MET A 101 6.55 2.53 2.45
C MET A 101 6.41 2.21 3.95
N LEU A 102 5.73 1.12 4.30
CA LEU A 102 5.59 0.68 5.70
C LEU A 102 6.91 0.14 6.27
N ALA A 103 7.67 -0.61 5.46
CA ALA A 103 8.95 -1.15 5.90
C ALA A 103 9.95 -0.02 6.21
N THR A 104 10.08 0.94 5.31
CA THR A 104 11.01 2.07 5.50
C THR A 104 10.53 3.07 6.54
N GLY A 105 9.23 3.28 6.66
CA GLY A 105 8.65 4.26 7.58
C GLY A 105 8.39 3.75 8.99
N THR A 106 8.27 2.44 9.21
CA THR A 106 8.03 1.88 10.56
C THR A 106 8.92 0.70 10.92
N LEU A 107 9.12 -0.30 10.06
CA LEU A 107 9.92 -1.48 10.44
C LEU A 107 11.42 -1.18 10.62
N ILE A 108 12.02 -0.41 9.71
CA ILE A 108 13.43 -0.01 9.82
C ILE A 108 13.63 0.93 11.03
N PRO A 109 12.81 1.99 11.24
CA PRO A 109 12.87 2.81 12.45
C PRO A 109 12.69 2.01 13.75
N MET A 110 11.84 0.98 13.74
CA MET A 110 11.64 0.07 14.88
C MET A 110 12.89 -0.74 15.19
N ALA A 111 13.50 -1.34 14.17
CA ALA A 111 14.76 -2.08 14.34
C ALA A 111 15.91 -1.17 14.80
N HIS A 112 15.99 0.05 14.26
CA HIS A 112 17.01 1.02 14.66
C HIS A 112 16.78 1.54 16.08
N SER A 113 15.54 1.84 16.46
CA SER A 113 15.18 2.23 17.83
C SER A 113 15.54 1.14 18.83
N THR A 114 15.30 -0.13 18.47
CA THR A 114 15.67 -1.30 19.27
C THR A 114 17.18 -1.39 19.51
N PHE A 115 17.96 -1.05 18.48
CA PHE A 115 19.42 -1.04 18.58
C PHE A 115 19.94 0.09 19.49
N LEU A 116 19.29 1.26 19.49
CA LEU A 116 19.73 2.43 20.26
C LEU A 116 19.22 2.42 21.71
N HIS A 117 17.93 2.16 21.93
CA HIS A 117 17.28 2.29 23.23
C HIS A 117 17.07 0.95 23.94
N GLY A 118 17.42 -0.16 23.29
CA GLY A 118 17.25 -1.51 23.80
C GLY A 118 15.85 -2.09 23.60
N TRP A 119 15.76 -3.41 23.70
CA TRP A 119 14.54 -4.17 23.41
C TRP A 119 13.34 -3.79 24.29
N ALA A 120 13.55 -3.56 25.59
CA ALA A 120 12.47 -3.28 26.52
C ALA A 120 11.72 -1.98 26.18
N ALA A 121 12.46 -0.89 25.92
CA ALA A 121 11.87 0.40 25.56
C ALA A 121 11.16 0.34 24.21
N SER A 122 11.72 -0.36 23.23
CA SER A 122 11.10 -0.52 21.92
C SER A 122 9.84 -1.38 21.98
N VAL A 123 9.81 -2.47 22.75
CA VAL A 123 8.60 -3.29 22.89
C VAL A 123 7.48 -2.51 23.55
N GLU A 124 7.76 -1.73 24.59
CA GLU A 124 6.75 -0.89 25.25
C GLU A 124 6.13 0.08 24.24
N LEU A 125 6.95 0.80 23.47
CA LEU A 125 6.49 1.75 22.47
C LEU A 125 5.72 1.09 21.32
N TYR A 126 6.26 0.02 20.75
CA TYR A 126 5.71 -0.60 19.54
C TYR A 126 4.61 -1.63 19.80
N SER A 127 4.41 -2.08 21.04
CA SER A 127 3.30 -2.96 21.42
C SER A 127 1.94 -2.38 21.00
N HIS A 128 1.79 -1.06 21.11
CA HIS A 128 0.60 -0.32 20.68
C HIS A 128 0.51 -0.15 19.16
N CYS A 129 1.64 -0.19 18.45
CA CYS A 129 1.70 -0.06 16.99
C CYS A 129 1.43 -1.39 16.27
N VAL A 130 1.82 -2.53 16.86
CA VAL A 130 1.64 -3.87 16.27
C VAL A 130 0.20 -4.15 15.80
N PRO A 131 -0.86 -3.91 16.59
CA PRO A 131 -2.23 -4.18 16.12
C PRO A 131 -2.65 -3.31 14.94
N VAL A 132 -1.99 -2.17 14.71
CA VAL A 132 -2.25 -1.28 13.57
C VAL A 132 -1.41 -1.68 12.35
N LEU A 133 -0.22 -2.25 12.56
CA LEU A 133 0.69 -2.68 11.50
C LEU A 133 0.29 -4.01 10.85
N VAL A 134 -0.18 -4.98 11.66
CA VAL A 134 -0.50 -6.32 11.16
C VAL A 134 -1.60 -6.32 10.09
N PRO A 135 -2.75 -5.63 10.25
CA PRO A 135 -3.82 -5.67 9.27
C PRO A 135 -3.43 -5.16 7.87
N PRO A 136 -2.68 -4.05 7.72
CA PRO A 136 -2.14 -3.62 6.43
C PRO A 136 -1.26 -4.68 5.76
N PHE A 137 -0.32 -5.31 6.49
CA PHE A 137 0.55 -6.34 5.91
C PHE A 137 -0.24 -7.58 5.46
N VAL A 138 -1.15 -8.06 6.31
CA VAL A 138 -2.01 -9.21 5.99
C VAL A 138 -2.93 -8.86 4.81
N GLY A 139 -3.55 -7.67 4.84
CA GLY A 139 -4.45 -7.19 3.80
C GLY A 139 -3.74 -7.06 2.44
N VAL A 140 -2.50 -6.57 2.43
CA VAL A 140 -1.70 -6.46 1.20
C VAL A 140 -1.34 -7.85 0.64
N MET A 141 -1.04 -8.83 1.49
CA MET A 141 -0.79 -10.20 1.05
C MET A 141 -2.05 -10.87 0.49
N ILE A 142 -3.20 -10.66 1.14
CA ILE A 142 -4.51 -11.13 0.65
C ILE A 142 -4.84 -10.48 -0.70
N TYR A 143 -4.62 -9.16 -0.81
CA TYR A 143 -4.84 -8.39 -2.04
C TYR A 143 -3.96 -8.89 -3.19
N ALA A 144 -2.68 -9.17 -2.93
CA ALA A 144 -1.74 -9.66 -3.95
C ALA A 144 -2.05 -11.10 -4.41
N THR A 145 -2.46 -11.96 -3.47
CA THR A 145 -2.71 -13.39 -3.74
C THR A 145 -4.12 -13.67 -4.22
N HIS A 146 -5.03 -12.69 -4.15
CA HIS A 146 -6.45 -12.89 -4.42
C HIS A 146 -6.99 -14.09 -3.62
N PHE A 147 -6.59 -14.22 -2.35
CA PHE A 147 -7.06 -15.28 -1.48
C PHE A 147 -8.37 -14.85 -0.81
N PRO A 148 -9.41 -15.70 -0.68
CA PRO A 148 -9.53 -17.11 -1.07
C PRO A 148 -10.14 -17.35 -2.45
N GLU A 149 -10.48 -16.30 -3.21
CA GLU A 149 -11.13 -16.39 -4.53
C GLU A 149 -10.31 -17.16 -5.57
N SER A 150 -8.99 -17.11 -5.45
CA SER A 150 -8.03 -17.91 -6.24
C SER A 150 -8.17 -19.42 -5.98
N LEU A 151 -8.47 -19.84 -4.74
CA LEU A 151 -8.57 -21.25 -4.36
C LEU A 151 -9.96 -21.86 -4.52
N PHE A 152 -11.03 -21.07 -4.35
CA PHE A 152 -12.41 -21.56 -4.48
C PHE A 152 -13.25 -20.71 -5.44
N PRO A 153 -12.93 -20.72 -6.75
CA PRO A 153 -13.56 -19.84 -7.73
C PRO A 153 -15.08 -20.03 -7.85
N ARG A 154 -15.62 -21.21 -7.50
CA ARG A 154 -17.07 -21.51 -7.61
C ARG A 154 -17.93 -20.97 -6.46
N ARG A 155 -17.37 -20.70 -5.28
CA ARG A 155 -18.13 -20.17 -4.13
C ARG A 155 -18.31 -18.65 -4.19
N TYR A 156 -17.36 -17.95 -4.81
CA TYR A 156 -17.35 -16.49 -4.94
C TYR A 156 -17.72 -16.02 -6.36
N MET A 157 -18.21 -16.95 -7.19
CA MET A 157 -18.46 -16.75 -8.63
C MET A 157 -19.57 -15.73 -8.95
N LEU A 158 -20.49 -15.46 -8.01
CA LEU A 158 -21.57 -14.47 -8.18
C LEU A 158 -21.05 -13.02 -8.27
N GLU A 159 -19.93 -12.69 -7.62
CA GLU A 159 -19.30 -11.37 -7.78
C GLU A 159 -18.40 -11.28 -9.03
N ILE A 160 -17.73 -12.38 -9.39
CA ILE A 160 -16.76 -12.40 -10.51
C ILE A 160 -17.49 -12.41 -11.87
N ALA A 161 -18.63 -13.07 -11.99
CA ALA A 161 -19.43 -13.09 -13.21
C ALA A 161 -19.98 -11.70 -13.56
N TRP A 162 -20.39 -10.91 -12.57
CA TRP A 162 -20.86 -9.53 -12.76
C TRP A 162 -19.72 -8.59 -13.18
N ALA A 163 -18.54 -8.71 -12.54
CA ALA A 163 -17.36 -7.91 -12.87
C ALA A 163 -16.84 -8.18 -14.30
N ARG A 164 -16.92 -9.43 -14.78
CA ARG A 164 -16.58 -9.78 -16.18
C ARG A 164 -17.63 -9.29 -17.18
N PHE A 165 -18.92 -9.28 -16.81
CA PHE A 165 -19.97 -8.72 -17.67
C PHE A 165 -19.80 -7.21 -17.90
N GLN A 166 -19.35 -6.47 -16.88
CA GLN A 166 -19.03 -5.04 -17.01
C GLN A 166 -17.79 -4.76 -17.88
N GLN A 167 -16.81 -5.67 -17.94
CA GLN A 167 -15.64 -5.53 -18.81
C GLN A 167 -15.92 -5.85 -20.29
N SER A 168 -16.97 -6.62 -20.59
CA SER A 168 -17.38 -6.91 -21.97
C SER A 168 -18.41 -5.92 -22.53
N ALA A 169 -18.95 -5.03 -21.69
CA ALA A 169 -19.97 -4.05 -22.06
C ALA A 169 -19.41 -2.61 -22.20
N ALA A 170 -18.09 -2.42 -22.07
CA ALA A 170 -17.36 -1.18 -22.29
C ALA A 170 -16.34 -1.36 -23.42
#